data_AF-S5ZZ52-F1
#
_entry.id   AF-S5ZZ52-F1
#
_cell.length_a   1.000
_cell.length_b   1.000
_cell.length_c   1.000
_cell.angle_alpha   90.00
_cell.angle_beta   90.00
_cell.angle_gamma   90.00
#
_symmetry.space_group_name_H-M   'P 1'
#
loop_
_entity.id
_entity.type
_entity.pdbx_description
1 polymer ?
#
loop_
_entity_poly.entity_id
_entity_poly.type
_entity_poly.pdbx_seq_one_letter_code
_entity_poly.pdbx_strand_id
1 'polypeptide(L)' 'MKLITQFDGTDCGAACLAMVASHYKAKYSVTSIREIAGTDTHGTNLAGLVKAGEAMGFSVQALKGN' A
#
# COMPACT_ATOMS: atom_id res chain seq x y z
N MET A 1 -9.59 1.98 12.13
CA MET A 1 -8.51 2.41 11.21
C MET A 1 -7.58 3.32 11.99
N LYS A 2 -6.26 3.03 12.00
CA LYS A 2 -5.27 3.91 12.63
C LYS A 2 -4.64 4.79 11.55
N LEU A 3 -4.38 6.06 11.86
CA LEU A 3 -3.58 6.92 11.00
C LEU A 3 -2.14 6.38 11.00
N ILE A 4 -1.61 6.07 9.81
CA ILE A 4 -0.23 5.65 9.61
C ILE A 4 0.39 6.68 8.68
N THR A 5 1.39 7.39 9.19
CA THR A 5 2.09 8.42 8.46
C THR A 5 3.11 7.80 7.51
N GLN A 6 3.21 8.34 6.30
CA GLN A 6 4.29 8.02 5.37
C GLN A 6 5.65 8.46 5.93
N PHE A 7 6.74 7.72 5.63
CA PHE A 7 8.08 8.12 6.06
C PHE A 7 8.67 9.18 5.13
N ASP A 8 8.45 9.03 3.82
CA ASP A 8 8.85 9.99 2.79
C ASP A 8 7.73 10.20 1.75
N GLY A 9 8.00 11.03 0.73
CA GLY A 9 7.05 11.35 -0.34
C GLY A 9 6.65 10.18 -1.25
N THR A 10 7.43 9.09 -1.27
CA THR A 10 7.25 7.92 -2.15
C THR A 10 6.33 6.85 -1.54
N ASP A 11 6.09 6.93 -0.23
CA ASP A 11 5.36 5.92 0.53
C ASP A 11 3.83 6.14 0.59
N CYS A 12 3.27 7.13 -0.11
CA CYS A 12 1.86 7.51 0.03
C CYS A 12 0.89 6.33 -0.18
N GLY A 13 1.11 5.51 -1.22
CA GLY A 13 0.30 4.32 -1.49
C GLY A 13 0.52 3.19 -0.46
N ALA A 14 1.76 2.98 -0.03
CA ALA A 14 2.11 1.98 0.98
C ALA A 14 1.52 2.30 2.36
N ALA A 15 1.56 3.57 2.77
CA ALA A 15 0.93 4.06 3.98
C ALA A 15 -0.60 3.88 3.94
N CYS A 16 -1.24 4.18 2.80
CA CYS A 16 -2.67 3.94 2.60
C CYS A 16 -3.05 2.46 2.78
N LEU A 17 -2.31 1.55 2.14
CA LEU A 17 -2.53 0.10 2.31
C LEU A 17 -2.32 -0.35 3.76
N ALA A 18 -1.31 0.18 4.46
CA ALA A 18 -1.08 -0.11 5.88
C ALA A 18 -2.28 0.34 6.73
N MET A 19 -2.86 1.52 6.45
CA MET A 19 -4.02 2.02 7.18
C MET A 19 -5.25 1.14 6.95
N VAL A 20 -5.51 0.73 5.70
CA VAL A 20 -6.59 -0.20 5.36
C VAL A 20 -6.38 -1.54 6.08
N ALA A 21 -5.18 -2.11 6.03
CA ALA A 21 -4.88 -3.35 6.75
C ALA A 21 -5.10 -3.23 8.26
N SER A 22 -4.71 -2.09 8.85
CA SER A 22 -4.93 -1.81 10.28
C SER A 22 -6.41 -1.80 10.67
N HIS A 23 -7.29 -1.41 9.74
CA HIS A 23 -8.74 -1.46 9.95
C HIS A 23 -9.21 -2.91 10.13
N TYR A 24 -8.67 -3.83 9.33
CA TYR A 24 -8.94 -5.28 9.41
C TYR A 24 -8.10 -6.02 10.45
N LYS A 25 -7.48 -5.30 11.41
CA LYS A 25 -6.61 -5.85 12.47
C LYS A 25 -5.36 -6.57 11.95
N ALA A 26 -5.03 -6.45 10.67
CA ALA A 26 -3.79 -6.93 10.09
C ALA A 26 -2.69 -5.87 10.28
N LYS A 27 -1.50 -6.30 10.70
CA LYS A 27 -0.36 -5.40 10.95
C LYS A 27 0.68 -5.59 9.86
N TYR A 28 0.84 -4.57 9.03
CA TYR A 28 1.91 -4.46 8.04
C TYR A 28 2.70 -3.18 8.30
N SER A 29 4.03 -3.23 8.15
CA SER A 29 4.83 -2.02 8.17
C SER A 29 4.76 -1.34 6.80
N VAL A 30 4.93 -0.02 6.77
CA VAL A 30 5.01 0.72 5.49
C VAL A 30 6.19 0.20 4.67
N THR A 31 7.32 -0.10 5.30
CA THR A 31 8.51 -0.69 4.65
C THR A 31 8.23 -2.03 4.00
N SER A 32 7.51 -2.95 4.65
CA SER A 32 7.20 -4.25 4.04
C SER A 32 6.30 -4.09 2.81
N ILE A 33 5.35 -3.17 2.86
CA ILE A 33 4.46 -2.90 1.72
C ILE A 33 5.25 -2.25 0.58
N ARG A 34 6.16 -1.33 0.91
CA ARG A 34 7.08 -0.67 -0.03
C ARG A 34 7.89 -1.70 -0.83
N GLU A 35 8.46 -2.69 -0.16
CA GLU A 35 9.23 -3.77 -0.78
C GLU A 35 8.38 -4.63 -1.72
N ILE A 36 7.18 -5.04 -1.27
CA ILE A 36 6.28 -5.87 -2.08
C ILE A 36 5.77 -5.11 -3.31
N ALA A 37 5.42 -3.84 -3.12
CA ALA A 37 4.90 -2.96 -4.16
C ALA A 37 5.97 -2.54 -5.17
N GLY A 38 7.25 -2.70 -4.85
CA GLY A 38 8.35 -2.28 -5.70
C GLY A 38 8.49 -0.77 -5.79
N THR A 39 8.20 -0.05 -4.70
CA THR A 39 8.34 1.40 -4.63
C THR A 39 9.81 1.79 -4.82
N ASP A 40 10.07 2.69 -5.75
CA ASP A 40 11.41 3.22 -6.01
C ASP A 40 11.51 4.70 -5.59
N THR A 41 12.52 5.41 -6.09
CA THR A 41 12.72 6.84 -5.79
C THR A 41 11.64 7.75 -6.37
N HIS A 42 10.83 7.27 -7.31
CA HIS A 42 9.73 8.01 -7.94
C HIS A 42 8.37 7.67 -7.32
N GLY A 43 8.29 6.65 -6.46
CA GLY A 43 7.04 6.22 -5.83
C GLY A 43 6.61 4.83 -6.27
N THR A 44 5.30 4.60 -6.19
CA THR A 44 4.69 3.31 -6.51
C THR A 44 3.66 3.50 -7.61
N ASN A 45 3.70 2.66 -8.64
CA ASN A 45 2.66 2.66 -9.67
C ASN A 45 1.44 1.82 -9.24
N LEU A 46 0.33 1.97 -9.97
CA LEU A 46 -0.92 1.28 -9.63
C LEU A 46 -0.79 -0.26 -9.67
N ALA A 47 -0.02 -0.80 -10.63
CA ALA A 47 0.21 -2.24 -10.73
C ALA A 47 0.95 -2.80 -9.50
N GLY A 48 1.94 -2.05 -8.97
CA GLY A 48 2.65 -2.37 -7.74
C GLY A 48 1.73 -2.39 -6.52
N LEU A 49 0.81 -1.44 -6.41
CA LEU A 49 -0.18 -1.41 -5.34
C LEU A 49 -1.18 -2.57 -5.42
N VAL A 50 -1.62 -2.94 -6.62
CA VAL A 50 -2.47 -4.13 -6.81
C VAL A 50 -1.75 -5.39 -6.36
N LYS A 51 -0.52 -5.60 -6.85
CA LYS A 51 0.33 -6.72 -6.44
C LYS A 51 0.55 -6.77 -4.93
N ALA A 52 0.78 -5.63 -4.29
CA ALA A 52 0.98 -5.56 -2.84
C ALA A 52 -0.28 -5.93 -2.07
N GLY A 53 -1.44 -5.39 -2.46
CA GLY A 53 -2.71 -5.74 -1.82
C GLY A 53 -3.06 -7.22 -1.98
N GLU A 54 -2.85 -7.80 -3.15
CA GLU A 54 -3.04 -9.23 -3.39
C GLU A 54 -2.10 -10.10 -2.53
N ALA A 55 -0.82 -9.73 -2.45
CA ALA A 55 0.14 -10.42 -1.58
C ALA A 55 -0.19 -10.29 -0.08
N MET A 56 -0.88 -9.22 0.30
CA MET A 56 -1.43 -9.01 1.65
C MET A 56 -2.73 -9.80 1.89
N GLY A 57 -3.23 -10.54 0.90
CA GLY A 57 -4.44 -11.35 0.99
C GLY A 57 -5.74 -10.60 0.70
N PHE A 58 -5.67 -9.38 0.16
CA PHE A 58 -6.86 -8.65 -0.31
C PHE A 58 -7.25 -9.08 -1.71
N SER A 59 -8.54 -9.05 -2.00
CA SER A 59 -9.03 -9.02 -3.38
C SER A 59 -9.00 -7.56 -3.84
N VAL A 60 -8.21 -7.27 -4.89
CA VAL A 60 -7.97 -5.90 -5.36
C VAL A 60 -8.41 -5.77 -6.81
N GLN A 61 -9.05 -4.64 -7.15
CA GLN A 61 -9.40 -4.29 -8.52
C GLN A 61 -9.00 -2.85 -8.80
N ALA A 62 -8.20 -2.63 -9.85
CA ALA A 62 -7.88 -1.30 -10.34
C ALA A 62 -8.99 -0.82 -11.28
N LEU A 63 -9.54 0.36 -11.00
CA LEU A 63 -10.63 0.96 -11.77
C LEU A 63 -10.20 2.31 -12.33
N LYS A 64 -10.75 2.68 -13.48
CA LYS A 64 -10.57 4.01 -14.07
C LYS A 64 -11.62 4.97 -13.51
N GLY A 65 -11.17 6.12 -12.99
CA GLY A 65 -12.07 7.22 -12.62
C GLY A 65 -12.62 7.92 -13.87
N ASN A 66 -13.86 8.41 -13.78
CA ASN A 66 -14.50 9.23 -14.81
C ASN A 66 -14.00 10.67 -14.75
#